data_AF-A0A359E423-F1
#
_entry.id   AF-A0A359E423-F1
#
_cell.length_a   1.000
_cell.length_b   1.000
_cell.length_c   1.000
_cell.angle_alpha   90.00
_cell.angle_beta   90.00
_cell.angle_gamma   90.00
#
_symmetry.space_group_name_H-M   'P 1'
#
loop_
_entity.id
_entity.type
_entity.pdbx_description
1 polymer ?
#
loop_
_entity_poly.entity_id
_entity_poly.type
_entity_poly.pdbx_seq_one_letter_code
_entity_poly.pdbx_strand_id
1 'polypeptide(L)'
;PDYKQIDATGKHVYPGFIDSWTALGLVEVSAVAVTVDNRELGQFNPHMFAFTAFNPHSASVPVTRVSGVTTVLSHPSSGTIAGKAAVMDLWGYSPDSMAVKKSGALVMSLPSSAGGGWWDDRSEKEIKEQYDREIKAINDFIDKAHFYDQMMNAYEANPSGKT
;
A
#
# COMPACT_ATOMS: atom_id res chain seq x y z
N PRO A 1 44.26 -5.91 13.87
CA PRO A 1 43.16 -6.73 13.28
C PRO A 1 42.04 -5.81 12.79
N ASP A 2 41.70 -5.87 11.49
CA ASP A 2 40.72 -4.97 10.85
C ASP A 2 39.27 -5.41 11.03
N TYR A 3 38.93 -5.94 12.22
CA TYR A 3 37.55 -6.29 12.56
C TYR A 3 37.25 -5.95 14.01
N LYS A 4 35.97 -5.63 14.26
CA LYS A 4 35.43 -5.42 15.61
C LYS A 4 34.80 -6.72 16.10
N GLN A 5 35.32 -7.28 17.19
CA GLN A 5 34.72 -8.44 17.85
C GLN A 5 33.59 -7.98 18.78
N ILE A 6 32.46 -8.70 18.77
CA ILE A 6 31.33 -8.49 19.67
C ILE A 6 31.08 -9.81 20.40
N ASP A 7 31.10 -9.81 21.73
CA ASP A 7 30.79 -10.98 22.54
C ASP A 7 29.26 -11.18 22.64
N ALA A 8 28.79 -12.31 22.14
CA ALA A 8 27.38 -12.72 22.16
C ALA A 8 27.16 -13.99 23.01
N THR A 9 28.07 -14.31 23.93
CA THR A 9 27.96 -15.50 24.78
C THR A 9 26.66 -15.50 25.57
N GLY A 10 25.88 -16.59 25.47
CA GLY A 10 24.57 -16.72 26.13
C GLY A 10 23.46 -15.85 25.53
N LYS A 11 23.66 -15.27 24.33
CA LYS A 11 22.64 -14.49 23.59
C LYS A 11 22.19 -15.26 22.35
N HIS A 12 21.05 -14.82 21.81
CA HIS A 12 20.54 -15.30 20.54
C HIS A 12 20.65 -14.19 19.48
N VAL A 13 21.12 -14.56 18.30
CA VAL A 13 21.23 -13.65 17.16
C VAL A 13 20.22 -14.11 16.11
N TYR A 14 19.38 -13.17 15.69
CA TYR A 14 18.38 -13.38 14.66
C TYR A 14 18.58 -12.34 13.54
N PRO A 15 18.20 -12.66 12.30
CA PRO A 15 17.98 -11.62 11.30
C PRO A 15 16.88 -10.68 11.77
N GLY A 16 16.90 -9.44 11.30
CA GLY A 16 15.80 -8.51 11.50
C GLY A 16 14.53 -9.06 10.85
N PHE A 17 13.41 -8.96 11.56
CA PHE A 17 12.11 -9.40 11.04
C PHE A 17 11.57 -8.42 10.00
N ILE A 18 10.74 -8.95 9.10
CA ILE A 18 10.08 -8.20 8.04
C ILE A 18 8.58 -8.23 8.30
N ASP A 19 7.98 -7.06 8.49
CA ASP A 19 6.53 -6.92 8.50
C ASP A 19 6.04 -6.64 7.08
N SER A 20 5.30 -7.59 6.50
CA SER A 20 4.89 -7.53 5.10
C SER A 20 3.56 -6.79 4.88
N TRP A 21 2.89 -6.34 5.95
CA TRP A 21 1.60 -5.66 5.82
C TRP A 21 1.32 -4.77 7.02
N THR A 22 1.70 -3.51 6.91
CA THR A 22 1.47 -2.52 7.98
C THR A 22 1.20 -1.14 7.43
N ALA A 23 0.55 -0.29 8.22
CA ALA A 23 0.44 1.15 7.96
C ALA A 23 1.54 1.95 8.70
N LEU A 24 2.54 1.27 9.27
CA LEU A 24 3.61 1.90 10.05
C LEU A 24 4.29 3.02 9.27
N GLY A 25 4.50 4.14 9.96
CA GLY A 25 5.15 5.32 9.40
C GLY A 25 4.24 6.20 8.54
N LEU A 26 3.07 5.75 8.14
CA LEU A 26 2.07 6.61 7.50
C LEU A 26 1.30 7.33 8.60
N VAL A 27 1.47 8.65 8.69
CA VAL A 27 0.81 9.46 9.73
C VAL A 27 -0.70 9.35 9.56
N GLU A 28 -1.36 8.63 10.47
CA GLU A 28 -2.82 8.64 10.75
C GLU A 28 -3.79 8.50 9.55
N VAL A 29 -3.32 8.22 8.32
CA VAL A 29 -4.21 7.97 7.16
C VAL A 29 -5.11 6.75 7.40
N SER A 30 -4.69 5.82 8.25
CA SER A 30 -5.44 4.59 8.56
C SER A 30 -6.44 4.73 9.71
N ALA A 31 -6.43 5.84 10.45
CA ALA A 31 -7.27 6.03 11.65
C ALA A 31 -8.55 6.84 11.39
N VAL A 32 -8.66 7.50 10.23
CA VAL A 32 -9.89 8.20 9.86
C VAL A 32 -10.87 7.18 9.30
N ALA A 33 -11.99 6.99 10.00
CA ALA A 33 -13.08 6.12 9.56
C ALA A 33 -13.63 6.61 8.20
N VAL A 34 -13.19 5.97 7.12
CA VAL A 34 -13.49 6.32 5.72
C VAL A 34 -14.94 5.99 5.31
N THR A 35 -15.80 5.60 6.26
CA THR A 35 -17.14 5.09 5.93
C THR A 35 -18.07 6.16 5.35
N VAL A 36 -17.78 7.46 5.53
CA VAL A 36 -18.59 8.57 5.00
C VAL A 36 -17.83 9.49 4.02
N ASP A 37 -16.50 9.62 4.16
CA ASP A 37 -15.67 10.56 3.37
C ASP A 37 -14.98 9.95 2.12
N ASN A 38 -15.43 8.78 1.65
CA ASN A 38 -14.98 8.21 0.36
C ASN A 38 -15.21 9.14 -0.86
N ARG A 39 -15.99 10.21 -0.68
CA ARG A 39 -16.29 11.20 -1.72
C ARG A 39 -15.14 12.18 -1.97
N GLU A 40 -14.23 12.38 -1.01
CA GLU A 40 -13.13 13.34 -1.13
C GLU A 40 -11.82 12.72 -1.64
N LEU A 41 -11.54 11.46 -1.28
CA LEU A 41 -10.31 10.78 -1.69
C LEU A 41 -10.47 9.94 -2.97
N GLY A 42 -11.69 9.60 -3.39
CA GLY A 42 -11.94 8.79 -4.59
C GLY A 42 -11.68 7.29 -4.39
N GLN A 43 -12.32 6.45 -5.23
CA GLN A 43 -12.24 4.99 -5.11
C GLN A 43 -10.98 4.36 -5.74
N PHE A 44 -10.32 5.10 -6.65
CA PHE A 44 -9.20 4.61 -7.45
C PHE A 44 -8.03 5.59 -7.36
N ASN A 45 -7.07 5.29 -6.48
CA ASN A 45 -5.91 6.13 -6.18
C ASN A 45 -4.57 5.48 -6.55
N PRO A 46 -4.39 4.98 -7.79
CA PRO A 46 -3.17 4.25 -8.20
C PRO A 46 -1.90 5.12 -8.21
N HIS A 47 -2.09 6.45 -8.18
CA HIS A 47 -1.03 7.46 -8.23
C HIS A 47 -0.45 7.77 -6.85
N MET A 48 -1.12 7.36 -5.76
CA MET A 48 -0.64 7.55 -4.40
C MET A 48 0.51 6.60 -4.08
N PHE A 49 1.53 7.09 -3.39
CA PHE A 49 2.69 6.30 -2.95
C PHE A 49 2.82 6.39 -1.43
N ALA A 50 2.87 5.26 -0.73
CA ALA A 50 3.17 5.23 0.71
C ALA A 50 4.52 5.89 1.02
N PHE A 51 5.50 5.72 0.13
CA PHE A 51 6.83 6.31 0.27
C PHE A 51 6.78 7.83 0.52
N THR A 52 5.93 8.57 -0.19
CA THR A 52 5.85 10.04 -0.07
C THR A 52 5.18 10.49 1.22
N ALA A 53 4.38 9.63 1.84
CA ALA A 53 3.66 9.91 3.08
C ALA A 53 4.33 9.29 4.32
N PHE A 54 5.45 8.58 4.14
CA PHE A 54 6.16 7.93 5.23
C PHE A 54 6.89 8.98 6.10
N ASN A 55 6.67 8.91 7.41
CA ASN A 55 7.29 9.74 8.43
C ASN A 55 8.33 8.92 9.23
N PRO A 56 9.64 9.09 8.95
CA PRO A 56 10.74 8.47 9.69
C PRO A 56 10.72 8.72 11.20
N HIS A 57 10.15 9.85 11.62
CA HIS A 57 10.12 10.29 13.01
C HIS A 57 8.87 9.81 13.75
N SER A 58 8.03 8.97 13.14
CA SER A 58 6.90 8.36 13.83
C SER A 58 7.39 7.55 15.03
N ALA A 59 6.76 7.71 16.20
CA ALA A 59 7.09 6.96 17.42
C ALA A 59 6.95 5.44 17.23
N SER A 60 6.12 5.00 16.27
CA SER A 60 5.97 3.58 15.92
C SER A 60 7.25 2.96 15.35
N VAL A 61 8.06 3.72 14.60
CA VAL A 61 9.29 3.23 13.96
C VAL A 61 10.30 2.69 15.00
N PRO A 62 10.75 3.46 16.01
CA PRO A 62 11.67 2.94 17.01
C PRO A 62 11.04 1.86 17.89
N VAL A 63 9.74 1.93 18.19
CA VAL A 63 9.04 0.92 19.00
C VAL A 63 9.06 -0.44 18.31
N THR A 64 8.64 -0.50 17.04
CA THR A 64 8.63 -1.76 16.27
C THR A 64 10.04 -2.29 16.03
N ARG A 65 11.03 -1.39 15.90
CA ARG A 65 12.44 -1.79 15.78
C ARG A 65 12.99 -2.45 17.04
N VAL A 66 12.59 -2.00 18.22
CA VAL A 66 12.99 -2.64 19.50
C VAL A 66 12.43 -4.06 19.60
N SER A 67 11.27 -4.33 18.97
CA SER A 67 10.71 -5.69 18.87
C SER A 67 11.43 -6.60 17.87
N GLY A 68 12.46 -6.10 17.16
CA GLY A 68 13.28 -6.88 16.23
C GLY A 68 12.86 -6.80 14.76
N VAL A 69 11.83 -6.02 14.41
CA VAL A 69 11.47 -5.75 13.01
C VAL A 69 12.41 -4.68 12.45
N THR A 70 13.06 -4.95 11.33
CA THR A 70 13.99 -4.00 10.71
C THR A 70 13.48 -3.43 9.40
N THR A 71 12.55 -4.11 8.74
CA THR A 71 12.03 -3.72 7.42
C THR A 71 10.52 -3.94 7.39
N VAL A 72 9.79 -3.02 6.75
CA VAL A 72 8.34 -3.07 6.63
C VAL A 72 7.88 -2.81 5.21
N LEU A 73 6.79 -3.44 4.80
CA LEU A 73 5.98 -3.02 3.68
C LEU A 73 4.85 -2.14 4.22
N SER A 74 5.04 -0.84 4.05
CA SER A 74 4.08 0.16 4.49
C SER A 74 3.07 0.43 3.37
N HIS A 75 1.78 0.24 3.63
CA HIS A 75 0.71 0.35 2.64
C HIS A 75 -0.27 1.49 2.95
N PRO A 76 -0.71 2.28 1.95
CA PRO A 76 -1.81 3.21 2.15
C PRO A 76 -3.13 2.45 2.35
N SER A 77 -4.13 3.14 2.89
CA SER A 77 -5.51 2.63 3.00
C SER A 77 -6.46 3.68 2.42
N SER A 78 -7.21 3.31 1.37
CA SER A 78 -8.21 4.17 0.72
C SER A 78 -8.94 3.38 -0.37
N GLY A 79 -10.27 3.53 -0.47
CA GLY A 79 -11.07 3.06 -1.60
C GLY A 79 -10.85 1.60 -2.04
N THR A 80 -11.13 1.31 -3.31
CA THR A 80 -10.87 0.02 -3.96
C THR A 80 -9.40 -0.15 -4.33
N ILE A 81 -8.77 0.89 -4.89
CA ILE A 81 -7.32 0.93 -5.13
C ILE A 81 -6.73 2.05 -4.28
N ALA A 82 -5.99 1.69 -3.23
CA ALA A 82 -5.47 2.65 -2.25
C ALA A 82 -4.20 3.38 -2.71
N GLY A 83 -3.49 2.80 -3.67
CA GLY A 83 -2.20 3.28 -4.15
C GLY A 83 -1.11 2.24 -3.97
N LYS A 84 0.14 2.70 -3.95
CA LYS A 84 1.32 1.85 -3.99
C LYS A 84 1.98 1.80 -2.62
N ALA A 85 2.15 0.59 -2.09
CA ALA A 85 2.93 0.35 -0.88
C ALA A 85 4.43 0.57 -1.13
N ALA A 86 5.19 0.82 -0.07
CA ALA A 86 6.63 1.01 -0.11
C ALA A 86 7.33 0.06 0.87
N VAL A 87 8.49 -0.46 0.47
CA VAL A 87 9.35 -1.26 1.35
C VAL A 87 10.37 -0.33 1.99
N MET A 88 10.32 -0.22 3.30
CA MET A 88 11.07 0.74 4.10
C MET A 88 11.84 0.02 5.22
N ASP A 89 13.12 0.30 5.36
CA ASP A 89 13.88 -0.05 6.55
C ASP A 89 13.53 0.90 7.70
N LEU A 90 13.53 0.39 8.94
CA LEU A 90 13.24 1.16 10.14
C LEU A 90 14.48 1.87 10.71
N TRP A 91 15.53 2.03 9.89
CA TRP A 91 16.76 2.74 10.22
C TRP A 91 17.06 3.80 9.16
N GLY A 92 17.17 5.05 9.59
CA GLY A 92 17.46 6.19 8.72
C GLY A 92 16.92 7.50 9.31
N TYR A 93 17.08 8.58 8.55
CA TYR A 93 16.65 9.93 8.96
C TYR A 93 15.65 10.57 7.99
N SER A 94 15.67 10.18 6.72
CA SER A 94 14.72 10.61 5.69
C SER A 94 14.01 9.40 5.06
N PRO A 95 12.82 9.59 4.44
CA PRO A 95 12.17 8.52 3.69
C PRO A 95 13.09 7.93 2.63
N ASP A 96 13.85 8.76 1.91
CA ASP A 96 14.84 8.32 0.92
C ASP A 96 15.92 7.42 1.51
N SER A 97 16.45 7.74 2.70
CA SER A 97 17.46 6.91 3.37
C SER A 97 16.92 5.57 3.88
N MET A 98 15.62 5.50 4.12
CA MET A 98 14.93 4.32 4.63
C MET A 98 14.32 3.48 3.51
N ALA A 99 14.21 3.99 2.29
CA ALA A 99 13.53 3.29 1.21
C ALA A 99 14.39 2.19 0.60
N VAL A 100 13.97 0.94 0.78
CA VAL A 100 14.48 -0.20 0.01
C VAL A 100 13.84 -0.23 -1.37
N LYS A 101 12.51 -0.03 -1.43
CA LYS A 101 11.76 0.07 -2.69
C LYS A 101 10.60 1.07 -2.53
N LYS A 102 10.70 2.21 -3.22
CA LYS A 102 9.70 3.30 -3.16
C LYS A 102 8.31 2.90 -3.65
N SER A 103 8.23 1.91 -4.54
CA SER A 103 6.97 1.35 -5.08
C SER A 103 7.04 -0.18 -5.08
N GLY A 104 6.63 -0.78 -3.98
CA GLY A 104 6.65 -2.21 -3.73
C GLY A 104 5.57 -2.99 -4.46
N ALA A 105 4.31 -2.62 -4.20
CA ALA A 105 3.10 -3.30 -4.69
C ALA A 105 1.93 -2.31 -4.83
N LEU A 106 0.97 -2.61 -5.70
CA LEU A 106 -0.32 -1.92 -5.73
C LEU A 106 -1.25 -2.55 -4.68
N VAL A 107 -1.92 -1.70 -3.90
CA VAL A 107 -2.79 -2.10 -2.80
C VAL A 107 -4.23 -1.98 -3.26
N MET A 108 -4.95 -3.10 -3.22
CA MET A 108 -6.32 -3.20 -3.69
C MET A 108 -7.16 -3.97 -2.66
N SER A 109 -8.38 -3.48 -2.44
CA SER A 109 -9.41 -4.18 -1.69
C SER A 109 -10.37 -4.85 -2.68
N LEU A 110 -10.52 -6.16 -2.58
CA LEU A 110 -11.46 -6.90 -3.41
C LEU A 110 -12.85 -6.92 -2.76
N PRO A 111 -13.92 -6.77 -3.56
CA PRO A 111 -15.27 -6.89 -3.06
C PRO A 111 -15.55 -8.33 -2.62
N SER A 112 -16.34 -8.48 -1.57
CA SER A 112 -16.81 -9.78 -1.09
C SER A 112 -18.24 -10.04 -1.57
N SER A 113 -18.51 -11.26 -2.02
CA SER A 113 -19.86 -11.73 -2.36
C SER A 113 -20.60 -12.32 -1.14
N ALA A 114 -19.95 -12.40 0.02
CA ALA A 114 -20.56 -12.86 1.25
C ALA A 114 -21.14 -11.67 2.04
N GLY A 115 -22.30 -11.88 2.68
CA GLY A 115 -22.82 -10.94 3.66
C GLY A 115 -21.83 -10.71 4.80
N GLY A 116 -21.90 -9.53 5.40
CA GLY A 116 -21.20 -9.21 6.63
C GLY A 116 -21.64 -10.13 7.77
N GLY A 117 -21.00 -10.00 8.92
CA GLY A 117 -21.34 -10.80 10.10
C GLY A 117 -22.80 -10.61 10.54
N TRP A 118 -23.15 -11.13 11.71
CA TRP A 118 -24.52 -11.10 12.26
C TRP A 118 -25.19 -9.71 12.38
N TRP A 119 -24.46 -8.61 12.14
CA TRP A 119 -24.94 -7.22 12.11
C TRP A 119 -25.29 -6.70 10.70
N ASP A 120 -25.08 -7.48 9.63
CA ASP A 120 -25.41 -7.06 8.27
C ASP A 120 -26.88 -7.39 7.95
N ASP A 121 -27.67 -6.35 7.74
CA ASP A 121 -29.10 -6.41 7.44
C ASP A 121 -29.40 -6.40 5.93
N ARG A 122 -28.37 -6.31 5.08
CA ARG A 122 -28.51 -6.34 3.62
C ARG A 122 -29.03 -7.69 3.14
N SER A 123 -29.94 -7.65 2.18
CA SER A 123 -30.41 -8.86 1.50
C SER A 123 -29.31 -9.47 0.62
N GLU A 124 -29.37 -10.79 0.38
CA GLU A 124 -28.44 -11.47 -0.55
C GLU A 124 -28.42 -10.82 -1.94
N LYS A 125 -29.57 -10.30 -2.38
CA LYS A 125 -29.70 -9.57 -3.64
C LYS A 125 -28.91 -8.27 -3.62
N GLU A 126 -29.02 -7.46 -2.57
CA GLU A 126 -28.28 -6.20 -2.44
C GLU A 126 -26.77 -6.43 -2.36
N ILE A 127 -26.33 -7.47 -1.63
CA ILE A 127 -24.92 -7.87 -1.54
C ILE A 127 -24.39 -8.24 -2.92
N LYS A 128 -25.14 -9.05 -3.67
CA LYS A 128 -24.76 -9.46 -5.03
C LYS A 128 -24.71 -8.27 -5.99
N GLU A 129 -25.72 -7.42 -5.98
CA GLU A 129 -25.75 -6.24 -6.85
C GLU A 129 -24.60 -5.26 -6.53
N GLN A 130 -24.24 -5.11 -5.25
CA GLN A 130 -23.08 -4.31 -4.86
C GLN A 130 -21.77 -4.94 -5.36
N TYR A 131 -21.59 -6.24 -5.14
CA TYR A 131 -20.44 -6.98 -5.64
C TYR A 131 -20.27 -6.83 -7.16
N ASP A 132 -21.35 -7.04 -7.92
CA ASP A 132 -21.34 -6.94 -9.38
C ASP A 132 -20.97 -5.52 -9.85
N ARG A 133 -21.46 -4.48 -9.15
CA ARG A 133 -21.09 -3.08 -9.43
C ARG A 133 -19.61 -2.80 -9.17
N GLU A 134 -19.08 -3.26 -8.04
CA GLU A 134 -17.69 -3.02 -7.65
C GLU A 134 -16.71 -3.78 -8.55
N ILE A 135 -16.98 -5.05 -8.88
CA ILE A 135 -16.18 -5.83 -9.85
C ILE A 135 -16.22 -5.17 -11.22
N LYS A 136 -17.38 -4.73 -11.69
CA LYS A 136 -17.48 -4.02 -12.96
C LYS A 136 -16.62 -2.76 -12.98
N ALA A 137 -16.65 -1.97 -11.90
CA ALA A 137 -15.85 -0.76 -11.79
C ALA A 137 -14.33 -1.06 -11.85
N ILE A 138 -13.88 -2.16 -11.20
CA ILE A 138 -12.48 -2.61 -11.25
C ILE A 138 -12.10 -2.99 -12.70
N ASN A 139 -12.92 -3.79 -13.37
CA ASN A 139 -12.66 -4.21 -14.75
C ASN A 139 -12.62 -3.02 -15.70
N ASP A 140 -13.62 -2.12 -15.63
CA ASP A 140 -13.67 -0.91 -16.45
C ASP A 140 -12.43 -0.02 -16.22
N PHE A 141 -11.90 0.03 -14.99
CA PHE A 141 -10.69 0.78 -14.67
C PHE A 141 -9.44 0.15 -15.30
N ILE A 142 -9.30 -1.17 -15.18
CA ILE A 142 -8.18 -1.93 -15.76
C ILE A 142 -8.21 -1.85 -17.29
N ASP A 143 -9.38 -2.00 -17.92
CA ASP A 143 -9.54 -1.91 -19.36
C ASP A 143 -9.14 -0.53 -19.90
N LYS A 144 -9.55 0.55 -19.21
CA LYS A 144 -9.12 1.92 -19.56
C LYS A 144 -7.60 2.09 -19.41
N ALA A 145 -7.00 1.50 -18.39
CA ALA A 145 -5.55 1.55 -18.18
C ALA A 145 -4.80 0.83 -19.32
N HIS A 146 -5.25 -0.36 -19.73
CA HIS A 146 -4.69 -1.08 -20.87
C HIS A 146 -4.86 -0.32 -22.19
N PHE A 147 -6.04 0.26 -22.42
CA PHE A 147 -6.30 1.07 -23.61
C PHE A 147 -5.38 2.29 -23.67
N TYR A 148 -5.20 2.98 -22.54
CA TYR A 148 -4.28 4.12 -22.46
C TYR A 148 -2.82 3.72 -22.71
N ASP A 149 -2.35 2.61 -22.12
CA ASP A 149 -1.01 2.07 -22.35
C ASP A 149 -0.77 1.73 -23.82
N GLN A 150 -1.71 1.05 -24.48
CA GLN A 150 -1.64 0.76 -25.91
C GLN A 150 -1.56 2.04 -26.77
N MET A 151 -2.40 3.03 -26.46
CA MET A 151 -2.41 4.31 -27.17
C MET A 151 -1.10 5.07 -27.01
N MET A 152 -0.52 5.08 -25.81
CA MET A 152 0.77 5.73 -25.53
C MET A 152 1.93 5.02 -26.23
N ASN A 153 1.96 3.68 -26.17
CA ASN A 153 2.97 2.88 -26.87
C ASN A 153 2.90 3.09 -28.40
N ALA A 154 1.70 3.17 -28.97
CA ALA A 154 1.51 3.47 -30.39
C ALA A 154 1.98 4.90 -30.75
N TYR A 155 1.74 5.88 -29.87
CA TYR A 155 2.21 7.26 -30.04
C TYR A 155 3.74 7.35 -29.98
N GLU A 156 4.38 6.68 -29.02
CA GLU A 156 5.84 6.66 -28.88
C GLU A 156 6.54 5.96 -30.06
N ALA A 157 5.92 4.92 -30.62
CA ALA A 157 6.43 4.20 -31.79
C ALA A 157 6.35 5.03 -33.09
N ASN A 158 5.45 6.02 -33.18
CA ASN A 158 5.42 6.96 -34.30
C ASN A 158 5.06 8.39 -33.84
N PRO A 159 6.04 9.15 -33.32
CA PRO A 159 5.82 10.51 -32.82
C PRO A 159 5.39 11.50 -33.91
N SER A 160 5.51 11.12 -35.19
CA SER A 160 5.31 11.99 -36.36
C SER A 160 3.85 12.09 -36.84
N GLY A 161 2.93 11.33 -36.25
CA GLY A 161 1.51 11.25 -36.66
C GLY A 161 0.59 12.38 -36.17
N LYS A 162 1.10 13.60 -35.93
CA LYS A 162 0.27 14.78 -35.65
C LYS A 162 0.73 16.01 -36.44
N THR A 163 0.20 16.13 -37.65
CA THR A 163 -0.57 17.31 -38.05
C THR A 163 -2.04 16.97 -37.90
#